data_AF-A0A9D4IUL1-F1
#
_entry.id   AF-A0A9D4IUL1-F1
#
_cell.length_a   1.000
_cell.length_b   1.000
_cell.length_c   1.000
_cell.angle_alpha   90.00
_cell.angle_beta   90.00
_cell.angle_gamma   90.00
#
_symmetry.space_group_name_H-M   'P 1'
#
loop_
_entity.id
_entity.type
_entity.pdbx_description
1 polymer ?
#
loop_
_entity_poly.entity_id
_entity_poly.type
_entity_poly.pdbx_seq_one_letter_code
_entity_poly.pdbx_strand_id
1 'polypeptide(L)'
;MKLKLPELISEKVSEVLLDKREEELRASDMIFFNLKEAKNGSSKERDIELRGEVICSIGLHLDPSQLENVTRLGRLFPNSAKIRPIRLFIEIRIKRGEILRNAYKLKDIGRLSRWE
;
A
#
# COMPACT_ATOMS: atom_id res chain seq x y z
N MET A 1 -31.75 24.50 16.82
CA MET A 1 -30.82 25.17 17.75
C MET A 1 -29.61 25.63 16.95
N LYS A 2 -29.17 26.89 17.10
CA LYS A 2 -27.93 27.37 16.46
C LYS A 2 -26.76 27.03 17.40
N LEU A 3 -25.79 26.27 16.91
CA LEU A 3 -24.57 25.93 17.63
C LEU A 3 -23.81 27.21 18.00
N LYS A 4 -23.19 27.22 19.18
CA LYS A 4 -22.32 28.34 19.59
C LYS A 4 -21.02 28.28 18.79
N LEU A 5 -20.40 29.44 18.52
CA LEU A 5 -19.17 29.56 17.74
C LEU A 5 -18.05 28.54 18.12
N PRO A 6 -17.82 28.20 19.40
CA PRO A 6 -16.83 27.19 19.79
C PRO A 6 -17.17 25.76 19.37
N GLU A 7 -18.46 25.40 19.36
CA GLU A 7 -18.93 24.08 18.95
C GLU A 7 -18.76 23.90 17.44
N LEU A 8 -19.07 24.95 16.66
CA LEU A 8 -18.83 24.99 15.20
C LEU A 8 -17.35 24.84 14.84
N ILE A 9 -16.45 25.47 15.60
CA ILE A 9 -15.00 25.34 15.39
C ILE A 9 -14.54 23.91 15.72
N SER A 10 -15.03 23.33 16.82
CA SER A 10 -14.69 21.96 17.23
C SER A 10 -15.13 20.91 16.21
N GLU A 11 -16.35 21.03 15.68
CA GLU A 11 -16.84 20.16 14.61
C GLU A 11 -16.01 20.31 13.33
N LYS A 12 -15.72 21.55 12.90
CA LYS A 12 -14.94 21.79 11.69
C LYS A 12 -13.50 21.27 11.80
N VAL A 13 -12.86 21.42 12.95
CA VAL A 13 -11.53 20.86 13.21
C VAL A 13 -11.56 19.33 13.15
N SER A 14 -12.60 18.71 13.70
CA SER A 14 -12.77 17.25 13.69
C SER A 14 -12.96 16.71 12.27
N GLU A 15 -13.80 17.36 11.47
CA GLU A 15 -13.99 17.02 10.04
C GLU A 15 -12.67 17.11 9.26
N VAL A 16 -11.93 18.22 9.39
CA VAL A 16 -10.66 18.42 8.68
C VAL A 16 -9.60 17.38 9.11
N LEU A 17 -9.60 16.95 10.36
CA LEU A 17 -8.70 15.90 10.84
C LEU A 17 -9.09 14.52 10.30
N LEU A 18 -10.39 14.21 10.19
CA LEU A 18 -10.87 12.98 9.56
C LEU A 18 -10.53 12.93 8.08
N ASP A 19 -10.77 14.02 7.34
CA ASP A 19 -10.43 14.11 5.91
C ASP A 19 -8.92 13.92 5.68
N LYS A 20 -8.08 14.59 6.48
CA LYS A 20 -6.63 14.41 6.42
C LYS A 20 -6.20 12.97 6.72
N ARG A 21 -6.83 12.32 7.71
CA ARG A 21 -6.54 10.94 8.06
C ARG A 21 -6.96 9.98 6.94
N GLU A 22 -8.12 10.20 6.31
CA GLU A 22 -8.53 9.42 5.14
C GLU A 22 -7.60 9.62 3.95
N GLU A 23 -7.20 10.85 3.66
CA GLU A 23 -6.21 11.15 2.63
C GLU A 23 -4.87 10.46 2.91
N GLU A 24 -4.44 10.42 4.17
CA GLU A 24 -3.24 9.71 4.61
C GLU A 24 -3.35 8.20 4.43
N LEU A 25 -4.49 7.60 4.81
CA LEU A 25 -4.75 6.19 4.60
C LEU A 25 -4.76 5.84 3.10
N ARG A 26 -5.45 6.62 2.27
CA ARG A 26 -5.45 6.42 0.80
C ARG A 26 -4.07 6.63 0.20
N ALA A 27 -3.28 7.55 0.74
CA ALA A 27 -1.92 7.78 0.30
C ALA A 27 -1.01 6.59 0.60
N SER A 28 -1.22 5.89 1.71
CA SER A 28 -0.40 4.76 2.12
C SER A 28 -0.76 3.44 1.43
N ASP A 29 -1.93 3.35 0.80
CA ASP A 29 -2.37 2.18 0.03
C ASP A 29 -1.75 2.15 -1.38
N MET A 30 -1.12 1.02 -1.73
CA MET A 30 -0.37 0.86 -2.97
C MET A 30 -0.60 -0.51 -3.59
N ILE A 31 -0.46 -0.58 -4.92
CA ILE A 31 -0.47 -1.82 -5.69
C ILE A 31 0.89 -2.07 -6.31
N PHE A 32 1.46 -3.24 -6.03
CA PHE A 32 2.65 -3.75 -6.70
C PHE A 32 2.27 -4.80 -7.76
N PHE A 33 2.79 -4.63 -8.97
CA PHE A 33 2.56 -5.53 -10.10
C PHE A 33 3.82 -6.31 -10.48
N ASN A 34 3.63 -7.39 -11.23
CA ASN A 34 4.68 -8.20 -11.88
C ASN A 34 5.64 -8.98 -10.97
N LEU A 35 5.36 -9.07 -9.66
CA LEU A 35 6.09 -10.00 -8.80
C LEU A 35 5.63 -11.44 -9.03
N LYS A 36 6.54 -12.37 -9.34
CA LYS A 36 6.21 -13.78 -9.63
C LYS A 36 5.43 -14.42 -8.47
N GLU A 37 4.54 -15.35 -8.78
CA GLU A 37 3.81 -16.09 -7.73
C GLU A 37 4.73 -17.17 -7.13
N ALA A 38 4.74 -17.28 -5.80
CA ALA A 38 5.46 -18.32 -5.08
C ALA A 38 4.94 -19.70 -5.52
N LYS A 39 5.85 -20.63 -5.81
CA LYS A 39 5.51 -21.92 -6.43
C LYS A 39 4.94 -22.94 -5.44
N ASN A 40 5.25 -22.86 -4.14
CA ASN A 40 4.81 -23.78 -3.08
C ASN A 40 4.92 -23.13 -1.68
N GLY A 41 4.24 -23.67 -0.66
CA GLY A 41 4.34 -23.20 0.74
C GLY A 41 2.97 -23.07 1.43
N SER A 42 2.94 -23.03 2.77
CA SER A 42 1.73 -22.70 3.55
C SER A 42 1.36 -21.22 3.38
N SER A 43 0.12 -20.83 3.71
CA SER A 43 -0.34 -19.44 3.51
C SER A 43 0.53 -18.40 4.22
N LYS A 44 1.03 -18.72 5.43
CA LYS A 44 1.85 -17.79 6.24
C LYS A 44 3.27 -17.64 5.70
N GLU A 45 3.88 -18.73 5.24
CA GLU A 45 5.23 -18.69 4.64
C GLU A 45 5.22 -17.89 3.34
N ARG A 46 4.17 -18.04 2.53
CA ARG A 46 3.97 -17.25 1.31
C ARG A 46 3.86 -15.76 1.61
N ASP A 47 3.19 -15.37 2.70
CA ASP A 47 3.05 -13.95 3.06
C ASP A 47 4.38 -13.32 3.51
N ILE A 48 5.20 -14.06 4.25
CA ILE A 48 6.53 -13.59 4.68
C ILE A 48 7.47 -13.48 3.48
N GLU A 49 7.49 -14.49 2.60
CA GLU A 49 8.27 -14.48 1.36
C GLU A 49 7.82 -13.33 0.46
N LEU A 50 6.51 -13.11 0.31
CA LEU A 50 5.94 -12.02 -0.46
C LEU A 50 6.36 -10.65 0.06
N ARG A 51 6.35 -10.44 1.38
CA ARG A 51 6.84 -9.20 2.01
C ARG A 51 8.32 -8.98 1.72
N GLY A 52 9.15 -10.00 1.91
CA GLY A 52 10.58 -9.94 1.65
C GLY A 52 10.89 -9.61 0.19
N GLU A 53 10.22 -10.29 -0.74
CA GLU A 53 10.38 -10.06 -2.18
C GLU A 53 9.94 -8.65 -2.60
N VAL A 54 8.84 -8.13 -2.05
CA VAL A 54 8.39 -6.75 -2.28
C VAL A 54 9.44 -5.75 -1.79
N ILE A 55 10.00 -5.94 -0.59
CA ILE A 55 11.02 -5.06 -0.01
C ILE A 55 12.30 -5.08 -0.86
N CYS A 56 12.79 -6.27 -1.19
CA CYS A 56 13.96 -6.46 -2.05
C CYS A 56 13.73 -5.81 -3.42
N SER A 57 12.52 -5.96 -3.98
CA SER A 57 12.17 -5.38 -5.27
C SER A 57 12.15 -3.85 -5.22
N ILE A 58 11.55 -3.27 -4.18
CA ILE A 58 11.45 -1.81 -3.98
C ILE A 58 12.83 -1.14 -3.92
N GLY A 59 13.87 -1.86 -3.47
CA GLY A 59 15.26 -1.37 -3.47
C GLY A 59 15.51 -0.26 -2.46
N LEU A 60 14.69 -0.19 -1.41
CA LEU A 60 14.88 0.69 -0.25
C LEU A 60 15.09 -0.17 0.99
N HIS A 61 15.86 0.33 1.95
CA HIS A 61 15.92 -0.25 3.29
C HIS A 61 14.58 -0.03 3.99
N LEU A 62 13.61 -0.89 3.70
CA LEU A 62 12.33 -1.00 4.38
C LEU A 62 12.44 -2.11 5.42
N ASP A 63 12.04 -1.80 6.65
CA ASP A 63 11.84 -2.85 7.64
C ASP A 63 10.51 -3.57 7.31
N PRO A 64 10.44 -4.91 7.39
CA PRO A 64 9.19 -5.64 7.17
C PRO A 64 8.00 -5.19 8.03
N SER A 65 8.26 -4.61 9.22
CA SER A 65 7.24 -4.01 10.09
C SER A 65 6.56 -2.78 9.48
N GLN A 66 7.22 -2.09 8.55
CA GLN A 66 6.72 -0.87 7.91
C GLN A 66 5.75 -1.15 6.75
N LEU A 67 5.55 -2.44 6.43
CA LEU A 67 4.59 -2.90 5.44
C LEU A 67 3.42 -3.62 6.13
N GLU A 68 2.23 -3.09 5.93
CA GLU A 68 0.98 -3.68 6.41
C GLU A 68 0.16 -4.23 5.23
N ASN A 69 -0.76 -5.15 5.54
CA ASN A 69 -1.76 -5.67 4.60
C ASN A 69 -1.23 -6.17 3.25
N VAL A 70 0.03 -6.66 3.24
CA VAL A 70 0.67 -7.22 2.04
C VAL A 70 -0.05 -8.50 1.62
N THR A 71 -0.89 -8.38 0.61
CA THR A 71 -1.82 -9.44 0.19
C THR A 71 -1.96 -9.47 -1.33
N ARG A 72 -2.04 -10.68 -1.90
CA ARG A 72 -2.35 -10.83 -3.33
C ARG A 72 -3.82 -10.54 -3.58
N LEU A 73 -4.10 -9.67 -4.54
CA LEU A 73 -5.47 -9.43 -4.98
C LEU A 73 -6.02 -10.63 -5.75
N GLY A 74 -7.34 -10.83 -5.66
CA GLY A 74 -8.04 -11.85 -6.44
C GLY A 74 -7.86 -11.65 -7.95
N ARG A 75 -8.11 -12.70 -8.73
CA ARG A 75 -8.16 -12.57 -10.19
C ARG A 75 -9.49 -11.95 -10.58
N LEU A 76 -9.47 -10.88 -11.37
CA LEU A 76 -10.68 -10.31 -11.98
C LEU A 76 -11.34 -11.32 -12.94
N PHE A 77 -10.55 -12.19 -13.56
CA PHE A 77 -11.02 -13.23 -14.47
C PHE A 77 -10.48 -14.60 -14.05
N PRO A 78 -11.34 -15.64 -13.91
CA PRO A 78 -10.97 -16.95 -13.36
C PRO A 78 -9.77 -17.63 -14.07
N ASN A 79 -9.60 -17.36 -15.37
CA ASN A 79 -8.57 -18.01 -16.21
C ASN A 79 -7.47 -17.04 -16.69
N SER A 80 -7.30 -15.90 -16.02
CA SER A 80 -6.23 -14.97 -16.37
C SER A 80 -4.85 -15.60 -16.12
N ALA A 81 -4.03 -15.72 -17.15
CA ALA A 81 -2.61 -16.09 -17.02
C ALA A 81 -1.74 -14.94 -16.47
N LYS A 82 -2.31 -13.74 -16.30
CA LYS A 82 -1.59 -12.59 -15.75
C LYS A 82 -1.32 -12.79 -14.26
N ILE A 83 -0.11 -12.42 -13.84
CA ILE A 83 0.33 -12.41 -12.45
C ILE A 83 -0.61 -11.52 -11.63
N ARG A 84 -1.04 -12.02 -10.46
CA ARG A 84 -1.90 -11.25 -9.55
C ARG A 84 -1.15 -10.07 -8.94
N PRO A 85 -1.74 -8.86 -8.94
CA PRO A 85 -1.16 -7.73 -8.21
C PRO A 85 -1.15 -7.97 -6.69
N ILE A 86 -0.33 -7.23 -5.99
CA ILE A 86 -0.21 -7.24 -4.53
C ILE A 86 -0.68 -5.88 -4.02
N ARG A 87 -1.64 -5.88 -3.10
CA ARG A 87 -1.96 -4.69 -2.31
C ARG A 87 -1.04 -4.66 -1.11
N LEU A 88 -0.53 -3.49 -0.79
CA LEU A 88 0.32 -3.27 0.38
C LEU A 88 0.09 -1.87 0.92
N PHE A 89 0.29 -1.72 2.21
CA PHE A 89 0.15 -0.45 2.90
C PHE A 89 1.49 -0.05 3.49
N ILE A 90 1.95 1.18 3.22
CA ILE A 90 3.21 1.72 3.76
C ILE A 90 2.88 2.69 4.88
N GLU A 91 3.27 2.35 6.10
CA GLU A 91 2.96 3.14 7.29
C GLU A 91 3.58 4.55 7.23
N ILE A 92 4.79 4.69 6.67
CA ILE A 92 5.55 5.94 6.70
C ILE A 92 5.48 6.69 5.36
N ARG A 93 4.80 7.84 5.36
CA ARG A 93 4.63 8.72 4.18
C ARG A 93 5.96 9.14 3.52
N ILE A 94 7.00 9.41 4.31
CA ILE A 94 8.33 9.78 3.79
C ILE A 94 8.87 8.66 2.88
N LYS A 95 8.75 7.41 3.35
CA LYS A 95 9.20 6.23 2.59
C LYS A 95 8.38 6.02 1.33
N ARG A 96 7.06 6.26 1.34
CA ARG A 96 6.24 6.25 0.12
C ARG A 96 6.77 7.22 -0.94
N GLY A 97 7.13 8.44 -0.56
CA GLY A 97 7.72 9.42 -1.48
C GLY A 97 9.03 8.92 -2.09
N GLU A 98 9.88 8.28 -1.30
CA GLU A 98 11.12 7.65 -1.78
C GLU A 98 10.86 6.46 -2.69
N ILE A 99 9.88 5.63 -2.36
CA ILE A 99 9.44 4.47 -3.15
C ILE A 99 8.98 4.94 -4.53
N LEU A 100 8.10 5.95 -4.58
CA LEU A 100 7.60 6.49 -5.84
C LEU A 100 8.70 7.17 -6.65
N ARG A 101 9.59 7.92 -6.01
CA ARG A 101 10.76 8.52 -6.68
C ARG A 101 11.70 7.48 -7.27
N ASN A 102 11.83 6.31 -6.64
CA ASN A 102 12.66 5.22 -7.11
C ASN A 102 11.89 4.18 -7.95
N ALA A 103 10.59 4.34 -8.16
CA ALA A 103 9.75 3.36 -8.86
C ALA A 103 10.21 3.11 -10.31
N TYR A 104 10.90 4.06 -10.93
CA TYR A 104 11.52 3.85 -12.25
C TYR A 104 12.60 2.76 -12.24
N LYS A 105 13.26 2.51 -11.10
CA LYS A 105 14.24 1.44 -10.91
C LYS A 105 13.57 0.06 -10.87
N LEU A 106 12.25 0.02 -10.71
CA LEU A 106 11.47 -1.21 -10.67
C LEU A 106 11.10 -1.72 -12.05
N LYS A 107 11.37 -0.98 -13.14
CA LYS A 107 10.83 -1.26 -14.49
C LYS A 107 10.95 -2.72 -14.96
N ASP A 108 11.96 -3.46 -14.49
CA ASP A 108 12.22 -4.86 -14.85
C ASP A 108 11.77 -5.89 -13.78
N ILE A 109 11.48 -5.45 -12.56
CA ILE A 109 11.12 -6.29 -11.40
C ILE A 109 9.64 -6.13 -11.02
N GLY A 110 9.06 -4.94 -11.24
CA GLY A 110 7.70 -4.61 -10.84
C GLY A 110 7.20 -3.23 -11.30
N ARG A 111 5.93 -2.92 -11.01
CA ARG A 111 5.38 -1.56 -11.12
C ARG A 111 4.60 -1.22 -9.87
N LEU A 112 4.65 0.04 -9.44
CA LEU A 112 3.86 0.54 -8.31
C LEU A 112 2.85 1.57 -8.81
N SER A 113 1.58 1.39 -8.44
CA SER A 113 0.54 2.41 -8.62
C SER A 113 -0.15 2.72 -7.30
N ARG A 114 -0.84 3.85 -7.27
CA ARG A 114 -1.83 4.12 -6.21
C ARG A 114 -3.03 3.20 -6.41
N TRP A 115 -3.71 2.87 -5.31
CA TRP A 115 -5.10 2.41 -5.38
C TRP A 115 -5.96 3.66 -5.59
N GLU A 116 -6.54 3.81 -6.79
CA GLU A 116 -7.47 4.91 -7.13
C GLU A 116 -8.92 4.47 -6.92
#